data_AF-A0AA36CI01-F1
#
_entry.id   AF-A0AA36CI01-F1
#
_cell.length_a   1.000
_cell.length_b   1.000
_cell.length_c   1.000
_cell.angle_alpha   90.00
_cell.angle_beta   90.00
_cell.angle_gamma   90.00
#
_symmetry.space_group_name_H-M   'P 1'
#
loop_
_entity.id
_entity.type
_entity.pdbx_description
1 polymer ?
#
loop_
_entity_poly.entity_id
_entity_poly.type
_entity_poly.pdbx_seq_one_letter_code
_entity_poly.pdbx_strand_id
1 'polypeptide(L)'
;MRLLVILVVAWYAVEASNPACEQYVECMAAVRTKQQGCAAQEELALRNAKLPECDAAKEEHLKMTELLQKKAETQDKCVSEKAADAVELTGARKNKCDKILAKIDATTPAAPSATTESEKIKRAINRGQKNKVAKLQHRACLRETRQQRTKCIQLSKCCPAVKQCEKDGGFKAEIVSLRKNIKEKNKSCRQAAHKNALAQKSQQRKQKKGKKEQDKKSKKKSNTTAKPTSAETTTAKSLEI
;
A
#
# COMPACT_ATOMS: atom_id res chain seq x y z
N MET A 1 46.35 -58.57 -9.84
CA MET A 1 45.78 -57.26 -10.21
C MET A 1 44.78 -56.85 -9.14
N ARG A 2 45.21 -56.02 -8.17
CA ARG A 2 44.36 -55.50 -7.10
C ARG A 2 43.98 -54.08 -7.50
N LEU A 3 42.73 -53.91 -7.92
CA LEU A 3 42.10 -52.62 -8.21
C LEU A 3 41.99 -51.84 -6.90
N LEU A 4 42.91 -50.91 -6.68
CA LEU A 4 42.75 -49.83 -5.72
C LEU A 4 41.68 -48.88 -6.28
N VAL A 5 40.44 -49.09 -5.84
CA VAL A 5 39.37 -48.11 -5.99
C VAL A 5 39.71 -46.96 -5.05
N ILE A 6 40.47 -45.99 -5.57
CA ILE A 6 40.67 -44.70 -4.92
C ILE A 6 39.30 -44.02 -4.94
N LEU A 7 38.59 -44.13 -3.82
CA LEU A 7 37.48 -43.26 -3.47
C LEU A 7 38.01 -41.83 -3.42
N VAL A 8 37.97 -41.13 -4.56
CA VAL A 8 38.04 -39.68 -4.61
C VAL A 8 36.72 -39.18 -4.01
N VAL A 9 36.63 -39.21 -2.68
CA VAL A 9 35.71 -38.36 -1.95
C VAL A 9 36.25 -36.96 -2.19
N ALA A 10 35.81 -36.35 -3.29
CA ALA A 10 35.93 -34.92 -3.49
C ALA A 10 35.23 -34.28 -2.28
N TRP A 11 36.01 -33.92 -1.28
CA TRP A 11 35.69 -32.82 -0.39
C TRP A 11 35.43 -31.63 -1.31
N TYR A 12 34.17 -31.46 -1.71
CA TYR A 12 33.61 -30.14 -1.85
C TYR A 12 33.78 -29.51 -0.48
N ALA A 13 34.94 -28.88 -0.26
CA ALA A 13 35.03 -27.80 0.67
C ALA A 13 33.92 -26.84 0.25
N VAL A 14 32.79 -26.92 0.96
CA VAL A 14 31.82 -25.85 1.01
C VAL A 14 32.64 -24.67 1.51
N GLU A 15 33.18 -23.90 0.57
CA GLU A 15 33.88 -22.66 0.83
C GLU A 15 33.03 -21.88 1.81
N ALA A 16 33.65 -21.47 2.91
CA ALA A 16 32.99 -20.81 4.01
C ALA A 16 32.36 -19.51 3.49
N SER A 17 31.12 -19.63 2.99
CA SER A 17 30.27 -18.52 2.61
C SER A 17 30.23 -17.57 3.79
N ASN A 18 30.54 -16.30 3.54
CA ASN A 18 30.53 -15.31 4.61
C ASN A 18 29.12 -15.28 5.23
N PRO A 19 28.94 -15.69 6.51
CA PRO A 19 27.61 -15.90 7.09
C PRO A 19 26.80 -14.61 7.14
N ALA A 20 27.46 -13.44 7.14
CA ALA A 20 26.78 -12.15 7.08
C ALA A 20 26.13 -11.87 5.70
N CYS A 21 26.65 -12.46 4.62
CA CYS A 21 26.06 -12.36 3.27
C CYS A 21 24.79 -13.19 3.17
N GLU A 22 24.79 -14.41 3.70
CA GLU A 22 23.59 -15.26 3.75
C GLU A 22 22.50 -14.63 4.60
N GLN A 23 22.85 -14.18 5.82
CA GLN A 23 21.91 -13.47 6.69
C GLN A 23 21.35 -12.19 6.03
N TYR A 24 22.15 -11.49 5.22
CA TYR A 24 21.67 -10.34 4.46
C TYR A 24 20.60 -10.73 3.44
N VAL A 25 20.85 -11.78 2.63
CA VAL A 25 19.92 -12.27 1.62
C VAL A 25 18.62 -12.73 2.26
N GLU A 26 18.70 -13.54 3.32
CA GLU A 26 17.53 -13.98 4.10
C GLU A 26 16.75 -12.81 4.69
N CYS A 27 17.45 -11.83 5.27
CA CYS A 27 16.83 -10.63 5.82
C CYS A 27 16.07 -9.86 4.74
N MET A 28 16.67 -9.68 3.56
CA MET A 28 16.03 -8.97 2.44
C MET A 28 14.84 -9.74 1.86
N ALA A 29 14.91 -11.07 1.79
CA ALA A 29 13.78 -11.91 1.43
C ALA A 29 12.61 -11.73 2.42
N ALA A 30 12.89 -11.76 3.73
CA ALA A 30 11.89 -11.56 4.76
C ALA A 30 11.26 -10.15 4.74
N VAL A 31 12.03 -9.11 4.37
CA VAL A 31 11.50 -7.76 4.12
C VAL A 31 10.48 -7.77 2.98
N ARG A 32 10.76 -8.49 1.87
CA ARG A 32 9.84 -8.57 0.73
C ARG A 32 8.54 -9.28 1.10
N THR A 33 8.63 -10.41 1.80
CA THR A 33 7.45 -11.14 2.28
C THR A 33 6.57 -10.24 3.16
N LYS A 34 7.17 -9.49 4.11
CA LYS A 34 6.42 -8.53 4.91
C LYS A 34 5.83 -7.39 4.09
N GLN A 35 6.58 -6.85 3.13
CA GLN A 35 6.11 -5.77 2.26
C GLN A 35 4.90 -6.20 1.43
N GLN A 36 4.89 -7.43 0.89
CA GLN A 36 3.74 -8.01 0.21
C GLN A 36 2.54 -8.15 1.17
N GLY A 37 2.78 -8.62 2.40
CA GLY A 37 1.74 -8.66 3.45
C GLY A 37 1.14 -7.29 3.78
N CYS A 38 1.95 -6.22 3.77
CA CYS A 38 1.46 -4.86 4.00
C CYS A 38 0.60 -4.32 2.85
N ALA A 39 0.86 -4.74 1.61
CA ALA A 39 0.09 -4.33 0.44
C ALA A 39 -1.36 -4.87 0.52
N ALA A 40 -1.56 -6.10 1.00
CA ALA A 40 -2.89 -6.64 1.25
C ALA A 40 -3.68 -5.80 2.28
N GLN A 41 -3.01 -5.28 3.32
CA GLN A 41 -3.62 -4.38 4.29
C GLN A 41 -3.93 -2.99 3.72
N GLU A 42 -3.14 -2.53 2.74
CA GLU A 42 -3.39 -1.29 2.01
C GLU A 42 -4.66 -1.38 1.16
N GLU A 43 -4.82 -2.49 0.42
CA GLU A 43 -5.99 -2.74 -0.41
C GLU A 43 -7.28 -2.75 0.45
N LEU A 44 -7.24 -3.42 1.61
CA LEU A 44 -8.31 -3.39 2.60
C LEU A 44 -8.61 -1.95 3.08
N ALA A 45 -7.59 -1.12 3.32
CA ALA A 45 -7.78 0.26 3.74
C ALA A 45 -8.38 1.14 2.62
N LEU A 46 -7.96 0.92 1.37
CA LEU A 46 -8.42 1.64 0.18
C LEU A 46 -9.87 1.29 -0.17
N ARG A 47 -10.24 0.00 -0.22
CA ARG A 47 -11.63 -0.46 -0.43
C ARG A 47 -12.59 0.18 0.56
N ASN A 48 -12.17 0.25 1.82
CA ASN A 48 -12.92 0.86 2.91
C ASN A 48 -13.04 2.40 2.82
N ALA A 49 -12.08 3.06 2.16
CA ALA A 49 -12.02 4.52 2.07
C ALA A 49 -12.82 5.13 0.90
N LYS A 50 -13.39 4.33 -0.01
CA LYS A 50 -14.14 4.79 -1.21
C LYS A 50 -13.44 5.92 -1.98
N LEU A 51 -12.11 5.88 -2.04
CA LEU A 51 -11.33 6.83 -2.83
C LEU A 51 -11.50 6.53 -4.31
N PRO A 52 -11.63 7.54 -5.19
CA PRO A 52 -11.61 7.31 -6.62
C PRO A 52 -10.27 6.70 -7.01
N GLU A 53 -10.31 5.49 -7.55
CA GLU A 53 -9.13 4.80 -8.01
C GLU A 53 -8.64 5.45 -9.30
N CYS A 54 -7.35 5.81 -9.35
CA CYS A 54 -6.72 6.33 -10.54
C CYS A 54 -6.11 5.17 -11.32
N ASP A 55 -6.93 4.50 -12.13
CA ASP A 55 -6.51 3.30 -12.88
C ASP A 55 -5.25 3.54 -13.74
N ALA A 56 -5.11 4.74 -14.31
CA ALA A 56 -3.94 5.13 -15.10
C ALA A 56 -2.61 5.09 -14.32
N ALA A 57 -2.64 5.32 -12.99
CA ALA A 57 -1.45 5.26 -12.15
C ALA A 57 -1.17 3.83 -11.64
N LYS A 58 -2.18 2.95 -11.60
CA LYS A 58 -2.04 1.56 -11.13
C LYS A 58 -1.06 0.77 -12.00
N GLU A 59 -1.14 0.91 -13.32
CA GLU A 59 -0.24 0.20 -14.24
C GLU A 59 1.23 0.59 -14.02
N GLU A 60 1.53 1.88 -13.85
CA GLU A 60 2.89 2.35 -13.54
C GLU A 60 3.36 1.86 -12.16
N HIS A 61 2.46 1.78 -11.19
CA HIS A 61 2.75 1.22 -9.87
C HIS A 61 3.11 -0.27 -9.94
N LEU A 62 2.41 -1.05 -10.77
CA LEU A 62 2.72 -2.47 -11.00
C LEU A 62 4.09 -2.62 -11.66
N LYS A 63 4.36 -1.87 -12.75
CA LYS A 63 5.67 -1.87 -13.42
C LYS A 63 6.80 -1.49 -12.47
N MET A 64 6.60 -0.46 -11.64
CA MET A 64 7.60 -0.07 -10.64
C MET A 64 7.84 -1.17 -9.60
N THR A 65 6.79 -1.88 -9.20
CA THR A 65 6.90 -2.97 -8.21
C THR A 65 7.67 -4.15 -8.80
N GLU A 66 7.32 -4.56 -10.02
CA GLU A 66 8.02 -5.63 -10.75
C GLU A 66 9.51 -5.30 -10.94
N LEU A 67 9.82 -4.06 -11.34
CA LEU A 67 11.19 -3.62 -11.53
C LEU A 67 11.98 -3.63 -10.21
N LEU A 68 11.38 -3.17 -9.11
CA LEU A 68 12.00 -3.24 -7.78
C LEU A 68 12.25 -4.69 -7.34
N GLN A 69 11.34 -5.60 -7.66
CA GLN A 69 11.48 -7.02 -7.38
C GLN A 69 12.62 -7.62 -8.21
N LYS A 70 12.65 -7.38 -9.52
CA LYS A 70 13.72 -7.83 -10.42
C LYS A 70 15.09 -7.31 -10.01
N LYS A 71 15.18 -6.03 -9.61
CA LYS A 71 16.41 -5.45 -9.06
C LYS A 71 16.86 -6.22 -7.82
N ALA A 72 15.94 -6.50 -6.90
CA ALA A 72 16.25 -7.17 -5.65
C ALA A 72 16.68 -8.62 -5.88
N GLU A 73 16.00 -9.36 -6.76
CA GLU A 73 16.38 -10.73 -7.13
C GLU A 73 17.75 -10.79 -7.81
N THR A 74 18.03 -9.83 -8.70
CA THR A 74 19.34 -9.72 -9.37
C THR A 74 20.45 -9.44 -8.37
N GLN A 75 20.20 -8.55 -7.41
CA GLN A 75 21.13 -8.23 -6.35
C GLN A 75 21.38 -9.43 -5.43
N ASP A 76 20.33 -10.14 -5.01
CA ASP A 76 20.46 -11.34 -4.17
C ASP A 76 21.26 -12.43 -4.86
N LYS A 77 20.94 -12.75 -6.12
CA LYS A 77 21.66 -13.76 -6.89
C LYS A 77 23.14 -13.42 -6.99
N CYS A 78 23.47 -12.19 -7.35
CA CYS A 78 24.85 -11.73 -7.40
C CYS A 78 25.54 -11.83 -6.03
N VAL A 79 24.85 -11.48 -4.94
CA VAL A 79 25.43 -11.57 -3.59
C VAL A 79 25.67 -13.01 -3.19
N SER A 80 24.74 -13.92 -3.47
CA SER A 80 24.88 -15.35 -3.20
C SER A 80 26.02 -15.98 -4.00
N GLU A 81 26.13 -15.67 -5.29
CA GLU A 81 27.22 -16.16 -6.16
C GLU A 81 28.59 -15.67 -5.69
N LYS A 82 28.67 -14.42 -5.19
CA LYS A 82 29.92 -13.81 -4.75
C LYS A 82 30.19 -13.92 -3.25
N ALA A 83 29.33 -14.61 -2.51
CA ALA A 83 29.45 -14.70 -1.05
C ALA A 83 30.68 -15.52 -0.63
N ALA A 84 30.99 -16.58 -1.38
CA ALA A 84 32.17 -17.42 -1.19
C ALA A 84 33.47 -16.66 -1.53
N ASP A 85 33.46 -15.89 -2.62
CA ASP A 85 34.61 -15.08 -3.06
C ASP A 85 34.76 -13.73 -2.31
N ALA A 86 33.88 -13.45 -1.35
CA ALA A 86 33.86 -12.18 -0.67
C ALA A 86 35.09 -12.05 0.24
N VAL A 87 35.90 -11.01 0.02
CA VAL A 87 37.07 -10.67 0.85
C VAL A 87 36.70 -10.73 2.34
N GLU A 88 37.43 -11.53 3.11
CA GLU A 88 37.23 -11.62 4.55
C GLU A 88 37.37 -10.25 5.23
N LEU A 89 36.48 -9.98 6.17
CA LEU A 89 36.57 -8.77 6.97
C LEU A 89 37.67 -8.92 8.03
N THR A 90 38.59 -7.96 8.07
CA THR A 90 39.69 -7.95 9.04
C THR A 90 39.68 -6.69 9.92
N GLY A 91 40.37 -6.78 11.07
CA GLY A 91 40.61 -5.68 11.99
C GLY A 91 39.35 -4.93 12.43
N ALA A 92 39.38 -3.60 12.31
CA ALA A 92 38.30 -2.73 12.77
C ALA A 92 36.95 -2.97 12.06
N ARG A 93 36.95 -3.52 10.82
CA ARG A 93 35.71 -3.82 10.10
C ARG A 93 35.04 -5.08 10.63
N LYS A 94 35.82 -6.12 10.94
CA LYS A 94 35.34 -7.35 11.59
C LYS A 94 34.68 -7.02 12.93
N ASN A 95 35.39 -6.32 13.81
CA ASN A 95 34.88 -5.92 15.13
C ASN A 95 33.59 -5.06 15.05
N LYS A 96 33.45 -4.22 14.03
CA LYS A 96 32.22 -3.45 13.80
C LYS A 96 31.06 -4.36 13.38
N CYS A 97 31.35 -5.37 12.57
CA CYS A 97 30.37 -6.34 12.12
C CYS A 97 29.93 -7.30 13.21
N ASP A 98 30.86 -7.79 14.03
CA ASP A 98 30.52 -8.61 15.21
C ASP A 98 29.58 -7.87 16.15
N LYS A 99 29.81 -6.56 16.37
CA LYS A 99 28.90 -5.70 17.14
C LYS A 99 27.53 -5.51 16.49
N ILE A 100 27.46 -5.47 15.16
CA ILE A 100 26.19 -5.37 14.42
C ILE A 100 25.42 -6.67 14.55
N LEU A 101 26.08 -7.81 14.34
CA LEU A 101 25.49 -9.15 14.46
C LEU A 101 24.97 -9.36 15.89
N ALA A 102 25.81 -9.14 16.90
CA ALA A 102 25.42 -9.25 18.31
C ALA A 102 24.23 -8.34 18.67
N LYS A 103 24.17 -7.12 18.11
CA LYS A 103 23.00 -6.24 18.29
C LYS A 103 21.76 -6.82 17.62
N ILE A 104 21.86 -7.29 16.37
CA ILE A 104 20.71 -7.82 15.64
C ILE A 104 20.13 -9.03 16.37
N ASP A 105 20.99 -9.94 16.82
CA ASP A 105 20.62 -11.14 17.58
C ASP A 105 19.98 -10.78 18.93
N ALA A 106 20.56 -9.83 19.67
CA ALA A 106 20.00 -9.31 20.91
C ALA A 106 18.68 -8.55 20.72
N THR A 107 18.37 -8.08 19.51
CA THR A 107 17.15 -7.30 19.21
C THR A 107 16.02 -8.16 18.63
N THR A 108 15.96 -9.45 18.95
CA THR A 108 14.91 -10.37 18.51
C THR A 108 13.85 -10.57 19.60
N PRO A 109 12.57 -10.45 19.27
CA PRO A 109 11.89 -9.16 19.19
C PRO A 109 11.70 -8.55 20.59
N ALA A 110 12.24 -7.35 20.83
CA ALA A 110 11.65 -6.51 21.85
C ALA A 110 10.20 -6.26 21.41
N ALA A 111 9.27 -6.83 22.17
CA ALA A 111 7.84 -6.59 22.04
C ALA A 111 7.63 -5.10 21.80
N PRO A 112 6.78 -4.76 20.83
CA PRO A 112 7.03 -3.57 20.06
C PRO A 112 6.83 -2.35 20.95
N SER A 113 7.25 -1.18 20.46
CA SER A 113 6.58 0.09 20.75
C SER A 113 5.06 0.09 20.41
N ALA A 114 4.42 -1.08 20.43
CA ALA A 114 3.05 -1.44 20.09
C ALA A 114 2.07 -1.06 21.18
N THR A 115 2.47 -0.71 22.40
CA THR A 115 1.51 -0.33 23.44
C THR A 115 0.59 0.78 22.93
N THR A 116 1.16 1.84 22.32
CA THR A 116 0.34 2.97 21.85
C THR A 116 -0.44 2.70 20.55
N GLU A 117 0.12 1.97 19.59
CA GLU A 117 -0.56 1.67 18.31
C GLU A 117 -1.57 0.52 18.45
N SER A 118 -1.22 -0.53 19.21
CA SER A 118 -2.11 -1.64 19.57
C SER A 118 -3.29 -1.14 20.40
N GLU A 119 -3.08 -0.27 21.38
CA GLU A 119 -4.19 0.34 22.11
C GLU A 119 -5.09 1.19 21.21
N LYS A 120 -4.52 1.93 20.25
CA LYS A 120 -5.31 2.71 19.29
C LYS A 120 -6.13 1.80 18.37
N ILE A 121 -5.57 0.65 17.97
CA ILE A 121 -6.27 -0.38 17.19
C ILE A 121 -7.41 -0.97 18.02
N LYS A 122 -7.13 -1.43 19.26
CA LYS A 122 -8.14 -1.96 20.19
C LYS A 122 -9.29 -0.97 20.42
N ARG A 123 -8.96 0.30 20.69
CA ARG A 123 -9.95 1.38 20.85
C ARG A 123 -10.77 1.61 19.57
N ALA A 124 -10.17 1.52 18.39
CA ALA A 124 -10.87 1.67 17.11
C ALA A 124 -11.78 0.48 16.81
N ILE A 125 -11.37 -0.75 17.15
CA ILE A 125 -12.18 -1.97 17.07
C ILE A 125 -13.41 -1.83 17.97
N ASN A 126 -13.23 -1.47 19.24
CA ASN A 126 -14.32 -1.31 20.20
C ASN A 126 -15.34 -0.24 19.76
N ARG A 127 -14.91 0.75 18.96
CA ARG A 127 -15.77 1.80 18.40
C ARG A 127 -16.34 1.46 17.02
N GLY A 128 -16.13 0.24 16.51
CA GLY A 128 -16.60 -0.19 15.19
C GLY A 128 -15.94 0.56 14.01
N GLN A 129 -14.81 1.24 14.22
CA GLN A 129 -14.17 2.11 13.22
C GLN A 129 -13.31 1.32 12.23
N LYS A 130 -13.93 0.45 11.40
CA LYS A 130 -13.26 -0.46 10.46
C LYS A 130 -12.19 0.23 9.59
N ASN A 131 -12.49 1.40 9.04
CA ASN A 131 -11.55 2.17 8.21
C ASN A 131 -10.29 2.62 8.98
N LYS A 132 -10.47 2.99 10.25
CA LYS A 132 -9.37 3.43 11.12
C LYS A 132 -8.50 2.26 11.54
N VAL A 133 -9.11 1.09 11.79
CA VAL A 133 -8.40 -0.15 12.09
C VAL A 133 -7.50 -0.55 10.93
N ALA A 134 -8.04 -0.64 9.71
CA ALA A 134 -7.27 -0.98 8.51
C ALA A 134 -6.09 -0.03 8.28
N LYS A 135 -6.31 1.29 8.44
CA LYS A 135 -5.26 2.30 8.31
C LYS A 135 -4.16 2.17 9.37
N LEU A 136 -4.53 1.86 10.61
CA LEU A 136 -3.57 1.68 11.71
C LEU A 136 -2.75 0.39 11.55
N GLN A 137 -3.39 -0.70 11.12
CA GLN A 137 -2.71 -1.98 10.84
C GLN A 137 -1.71 -1.82 9.69
N HIS A 138 -2.12 -1.23 8.57
CA HIS A 138 -1.23 -0.96 7.45
C HIS A 138 -0.03 -0.09 7.86
N ARG A 139 -0.26 0.96 8.66
CA ARG A 139 0.82 1.80 9.20
C ARG A 139 1.80 1.01 10.08
N ALA A 140 1.29 0.16 10.97
CA ALA A 140 2.12 -0.69 11.82
C ALA A 140 2.98 -1.64 10.96
N CYS A 141 2.37 -2.28 9.96
CA CYS A 141 3.06 -3.16 9.02
C CYS A 141 4.20 -2.43 8.27
N LEU A 142 3.94 -1.22 7.75
CA LEU A 142 4.97 -0.42 7.10
C LEU A 142 6.11 -0.05 8.06
N ARG A 143 5.81 0.22 9.32
CA ARG A 143 6.82 0.55 10.34
C ARG A 143 7.72 -0.64 10.63
N GLU A 144 7.14 -1.82 10.83
CA GLU A 144 7.90 -3.06 11.05
C GLU A 144 8.76 -3.40 9.84
N THR A 145 8.21 -3.28 8.63
CA THR A 145 8.96 -3.50 7.38
C THR A 145 10.16 -2.55 7.27
N ARG A 146 10.00 -1.28 7.64
CA ARG A 146 11.11 -0.30 7.67
C ARG A 146 12.17 -0.64 8.70
N GLN A 147 11.76 -1.08 9.89
CA GLN A 147 12.69 -1.50 10.94
C GLN A 147 13.50 -2.71 10.47
N GLN A 148 12.84 -3.70 9.89
CA GLN A 148 13.50 -4.89 9.35
C GLN A 148 14.44 -4.54 8.20
N ARG A 149 14.03 -3.68 7.28
CA ARG A 149 14.91 -3.17 6.21
C ARG A 149 16.14 -2.47 6.78
N THR A 150 15.99 -1.72 7.87
CA THR A 150 17.11 -1.06 8.54
C THR A 150 18.10 -2.08 9.09
N LYS A 151 17.62 -3.19 9.67
CA LYS A 151 18.48 -4.31 10.09
C LYS A 151 19.24 -4.90 8.90
N CYS A 152 18.55 -5.16 7.78
CA CYS A 152 19.22 -5.70 6.59
C CYS A 152 20.27 -4.74 6.02
N ILE A 153 20.03 -3.42 6.04
CA ILE A 153 21.02 -2.41 5.63
C ILE A 153 22.25 -2.41 6.56
N GLN A 154 22.09 -2.75 7.84
CA GLN A 154 23.24 -2.93 8.72
C GLN A 154 24.04 -4.18 8.37
N LEU A 155 23.37 -5.31 8.10
CA LEU A 155 24.00 -6.55 7.62
C LEU A 155 24.72 -6.34 6.29
N SER A 156 24.19 -5.49 5.41
CA SER A 156 24.79 -5.19 4.11
C SER A 156 26.19 -4.57 4.22
N LYS A 157 26.52 -3.93 5.35
CA LYS A 157 27.87 -3.38 5.62
C LYS A 157 28.87 -4.48 5.97
N CYS A 158 28.38 -5.65 6.35
CA CYS A 158 29.15 -6.82 6.76
C CYS A 158 29.28 -7.87 5.66
N CYS A 159 28.59 -7.66 4.55
CA CYS A 159 28.76 -8.45 3.34
C CYS A 159 29.44 -7.61 2.24
N PRO A 160 30.75 -7.76 2.01
CA PRO A 160 31.48 -7.04 0.96
C PRO A 160 30.93 -7.27 -0.45
N ALA A 161 30.36 -8.46 -0.72
CA ALA A 161 29.73 -8.79 -1.99
C ALA A 161 28.58 -7.84 -2.34
N VAL A 162 27.85 -7.29 -1.35
CA VAL A 162 26.75 -6.34 -1.59
C VAL A 162 27.22 -5.14 -2.40
N LYS A 163 28.38 -4.56 -2.05
CA LYS A 163 28.91 -3.39 -2.77
C LYS A 163 29.33 -3.73 -4.19
N GLN A 164 29.87 -4.93 -4.40
CA GLN A 164 30.25 -5.40 -5.74
C GLN A 164 29.03 -5.64 -6.64
N CYS A 165 27.90 -5.99 -6.02
CA CYS A 165 26.61 -6.22 -6.66
C CYS A 165 25.72 -4.97 -6.71
N GLU A 166 26.18 -3.83 -6.18
CA GLU A 166 25.45 -2.55 -6.19
C GLU A 166 25.53 -1.81 -7.54
N LYS A 167 25.76 -2.55 -8.64
CA LYS A 167 25.74 -1.98 -9.99
C LYS A 167 24.30 -1.73 -10.39
N ASP A 168 23.97 -0.46 -10.64
CA ASP A 168 22.59 0.01 -10.80
C ASP A 168 21.88 -0.44 -12.10
N GLY A 169 22.53 -1.20 -13.00
CA GLY A 169 21.92 -1.93 -14.11
C GLY A 169 20.90 -1.19 -14.98
N GLY A 170 20.91 0.16 -15.02
CA GLY A 170 19.83 0.97 -15.58
C GLY A 170 18.56 1.10 -14.71
N PHE A 171 18.33 0.19 -13.76
CA PHE A 171 17.17 0.17 -12.87
C PHE A 171 16.92 1.50 -12.15
N LYS A 172 17.99 2.21 -11.73
CA LYS A 172 17.83 3.48 -11.01
C LYS A 172 17.18 4.57 -11.86
N ALA A 173 17.57 4.68 -13.13
CA ALA A 173 17.00 5.67 -14.05
C ALA A 173 15.53 5.35 -14.34
N GLU A 174 15.22 4.07 -14.57
CA GLU A 174 13.86 3.61 -14.86
C GLU A 174 12.92 3.75 -13.64
N ILE A 175 13.39 3.44 -12.43
CA ILE A 175 12.65 3.70 -11.18
C ILE A 175 12.34 5.20 -11.01
N VAL A 176 13.31 6.07 -11.30
CA VAL A 176 13.11 7.53 -11.21
C VAL A 176 12.09 8.00 -12.24
N SER A 177 12.12 7.46 -13.47
CA SER A 177 11.15 7.73 -14.52
C SER A 177 9.73 7.32 -14.10
N LEU A 178 9.54 6.06 -13.68
CA LEU A 178 8.24 5.53 -13.23
C LEU A 178 7.68 6.34 -12.06
N ARG A 179 8.51 6.78 -11.10
CA ARG A 179 8.07 7.64 -10.00
C ARG A 179 7.53 8.99 -10.48
N LYS A 180 8.15 9.59 -11.51
CA LYS A 180 7.67 10.84 -12.11
C LYS A 180 6.32 10.61 -12.78
N ASN A 181 6.19 9.56 -13.58
CA ASN A 181 4.94 9.19 -14.27
C ASN A 181 3.80 8.95 -13.28
N ILE A 182 4.03 8.16 -12.22
CA ILE A 182 3.06 7.91 -11.16
C ILE A 182 2.58 9.23 -10.53
N LYS A 183 3.51 10.13 -10.20
CA LYS A 183 3.18 11.41 -9.57
C LYS A 183 2.33 12.29 -10.48
N GLU A 184 2.67 12.32 -11.77
CA GLU A 184 1.96 13.10 -12.77
C GLU A 184 0.55 12.56 -13.05
N LYS A 185 0.42 11.24 -13.28
CA LYS A 185 -0.87 10.58 -13.50
C LYS A 185 -1.80 10.74 -12.28
N ASN A 186 -1.27 10.61 -11.06
CA ASN A 186 -2.04 10.86 -9.83
C ASN A 186 -2.48 12.33 -9.71
N LYS A 187 -1.63 13.29 -10.09
CA LYS A 187 -1.97 14.72 -10.10
C LYS A 187 -3.10 15.00 -11.08
N SER A 188 -3.00 14.50 -12.31
CA SER A 188 -4.02 14.66 -13.35
C SER A 188 -5.36 14.07 -12.92
N CYS A 189 -5.37 12.85 -12.40
CA CYS A 189 -6.57 12.19 -11.91
C CYS A 189 -7.26 12.95 -10.77
N ARG A 190 -6.49 13.45 -9.78
CA ARG A 190 -7.05 14.28 -8.69
C ARG A 190 -7.64 15.59 -9.20
N GLN A 191 -7.00 16.22 -10.19
CA GLN A 191 -7.51 17.44 -10.81
C GLN A 191 -8.80 17.19 -11.59
N ALA A 192 -8.87 16.09 -12.35
CA ALA A 192 -10.08 15.67 -13.06
C ALA A 192 -11.23 15.38 -12.08
N ALA A 193 -10.98 14.65 -11.00
CA ALA A 193 -11.96 14.38 -9.96
C ALA A 193 -12.49 15.67 -9.31
N HIS A 194 -11.61 16.65 -9.04
CA HIS A 194 -12.01 17.95 -8.50
C HIS A 194 -12.89 18.75 -9.48
N LYS A 195 -12.52 18.79 -10.76
CA LYS A 195 -13.32 19.45 -11.81
C LYS A 195 -14.70 18.80 -11.96
N ASN A 196 -14.76 17.47 -11.97
CA ASN A 196 -16.01 16.72 -12.05
C ASN A 196 -16.92 16.96 -10.84
N ALA A 197 -16.35 17.02 -9.64
CA ALA A 197 -17.10 17.32 -8.42
C ALA A 197 -17.70 18.75 -8.44
N LEU A 198 -16.96 19.74 -8.96
CA LEU A 198 -17.46 21.11 -9.13
C LEU A 198 -18.58 21.17 -10.18
N ALA A 199 -18.41 20.48 -11.31
CA ALA A 199 -19.41 20.41 -12.37
C ALA A 199 -20.72 19.78 -11.86
N GLN A 200 -20.64 18.65 -11.15
CA GLN A 200 -21.82 18.00 -10.53
C GLN A 200 -22.53 18.90 -9.51
N LYS A 201 -21.78 19.61 -8.65
CA LYS A 201 -22.37 20.58 -7.71
C LYS A 201 -23.09 21.72 -8.43
N SER A 202 -22.54 22.19 -9.56
CA SER A 202 -23.19 23.24 -10.37
C SER A 202 -24.49 22.75 -11.01
N GLN A 203 -24.52 21.51 -11.52
CA GLN A 203 -25.71 20.90 -12.13
C GLN A 203 -26.80 20.64 -11.08
N GLN A 204 -26.44 20.13 -9.90
CA GLN A 204 -27.40 19.97 -8.79
C GLN A 204 -28.00 21.31 -8.34
N ARG A 205 -27.23 22.39 -8.31
CA ARG A 205 -27.74 23.74 -8.00
C ARG A 205 -28.72 24.24 -9.06
N LYS A 206 -28.45 23.98 -10.35
CA LYS A 206 -29.36 24.34 -11.45
C LYS A 206 -30.67 23.54 -11.40
N GLN A 207 -30.61 22.23 -11.15
CA GLN A 207 -31.81 21.40 -10.98
C GLN A 207 -32.65 21.80 -9.75
N LYS A 208 -32.02 22.14 -8.62
CA LYS A 208 -32.74 22.65 -7.43
C LYS A 208 -33.40 24.01 -7.68
N LYS A 209 -32.81 24.88 -8.51
CA LYS A 209 -33.46 26.14 -8.92
C LYS A 209 -34.65 25.91 -9.84
N GLY A 210 -34.51 25.04 -10.85
CA GLY A 210 -35.61 24.68 -11.76
C GLY A 210 -36.81 24.03 -11.05
N LYS A 211 -36.56 23.17 -10.04
CA LYS A 211 -37.62 22.55 -9.25
C LYS A 211 -38.37 23.57 -8.37
N LYS A 212 -37.68 24.58 -7.81
CA LYS A 212 -38.29 25.70 -7.07
C LYS A 212 -39.14 26.63 -7.96
N GLU A 213 -38.81 26.75 -9.24
CA GLU A 213 -39.56 27.56 -10.20
C GLU A 213 -40.83 26.86 -10.69
N GLN A 214 -40.79 25.55 -10.89
CA GLN A 214 -41.97 24.73 -11.20
C GLN A 214 -42.98 24.72 -10.03
N ASP A 215 -42.53 24.59 -8.78
CA ASP A 215 -43.40 24.66 -7.60
C ASP A 215 -44.11 26.03 -7.46
N LYS A 216 -43.44 27.14 -7.82
CA LYS A 216 -44.06 28.47 -7.82
C LYS A 216 -45.08 28.66 -8.95
N LYS A 217 -44.90 28.00 -10.10
CA LYS A 217 -45.84 28.09 -11.23
C LYS A 217 -47.09 27.24 -11.02
N SER A 218 -46.99 26.09 -10.34
CA SER A 218 -48.15 25.27 -9.96
C SER A 218 -49.02 25.93 -8.89
N LYS A 219 -48.44 26.63 -7.89
CA LYS A 219 -49.22 27.36 -6.87
C LYS A 219 -50.00 28.58 -7.41
N LYS A 220 -49.63 29.12 -8.58
CA LYS A 220 -50.35 30.24 -9.20
C LYS A 220 -51.52 29.78 -10.09
N LYS A 221 -51.60 28.49 -10.46
CA LYS A 221 -52.68 27.92 -11.28
C LYS A 221 -53.84 27.35 -10.46
N SER A 222 -53.66 27.11 -9.16
CA SER A 222 -54.68 26.52 -8.27
C SER A 222 -55.56 27.55 -7.54
N ASN A 223 -55.45 28.85 -7.85
CA ASN A 223 -56.21 29.91 -7.16
C ASN A 223 -57.27 30.61 -8.02
N THR A 224 -57.61 30.05 -9.18
CA THR A 224 -58.73 30.53 -9.99
C THR A 224 -59.70 29.36 -10.17
N THR A 225 -60.86 29.47 -9.52
CA THR A 225 -62.12 28.70 -9.65
C THR A 225 -62.51 27.97 -8.36
N ALA A 226 -63.06 28.72 -7.41
CA ALA A 226 -63.99 28.19 -6.40
C ALA A 226 -64.90 29.34 -5.95
N LYS A 227 -65.99 29.56 -6.69
CA LYS A 227 -67.17 30.30 -6.20
C LYS A 227 -68.19 29.23 -5.82
N PRO A 228 -68.53 29.04 -4.53
CA PRO A 228 -69.66 28.22 -4.17
C PRO A 228 -70.94 29.06 -4.27
N THR A 229 -71.90 28.59 -5.06
CA THR A 229 -73.27 29.08 -5.03
C THR A 229 -74.10 28.02 -4.32
N SER A 230 -74.53 28.30 -3.08
CA SER A 230 -75.59 27.54 -2.43
C SER A 230 -76.93 28.00 -3.01
N ALA A 231 -77.79 27.06 -3.38
CA ALA A 231 -79.21 27.30 -3.53
C ALA A 231 -79.95 26.14 -2.87
N GLU A 232 -80.76 26.51 -1.89
CA GLU A 232 -81.60 25.67 -1.05
C GLU A 232 -82.78 25.03 -1.81
N THR A 233 -83.21 23.90 -1.27
CA THR A 233 -84.38 23.10 -1.62
C THR A 233 -85.65 23.72 -1.03
N THR A 234 -86.74 23.79 -1.82
CA THR A 234 -88.12 23.77 -1.26
C THR A 234 -89.13 23.12 -2.22
N THR A 235 -89.65 21.97 -1.77
CA THR A 235 -91.01 21.41 -1.87
C THR A 235 -91.91 21.69 -3.09
N ALA A 236 -92.35 20.61 -3.76
CA ALA A 236 -93.62 20.50 -4.46
C ALA A 236 -94.42 19.30 -3.94
N LYS A 237 -95.68 19.52 -3.59
CA LYS A 237 -96.68 18.55 -3.13
C LYS A 237 -97.96 18.82 -3.94
N SER A 238 -98.31 17.93 -4.86
CA SER A 238 -99.62 17.79 -5.56
C SER A 238 -99.88 16.28 -5.60
N LEU A 239 -100.99 15.65 -5.18
CA LEU A 239 -102.41 15.98 -5.04
C LEU A 239 -103.17 16.09 -6.38
N GLU A 240 -103.57 14.92 -6.90
CA GLU A 240 -104.74 14.62 -7.76
C GLU A 240 -105.16 13.19 -7.36
N ILE A 241 -106.32 12.97 -6.70
CA ILE A 241 -107.65 12.62 -7.25
C ILE A 241 -107.58 11.57 -8.36
#